data_AF-A0A9W7BRS0-F1
#
_entry.id   AF-A0A9W7BRS0-F1
#
_cell.length_a   1.000
_cell.length_b   1.000
_cell.length_c   1.000
_cell.angle_alpha   90.00
_cell.angle_beta   90.00
_cell.angle_gamma   90.00
#
_symmetry.space_group_name_H-M   'P 1'
#
loop_
_entity.id
_entity.type
_entity.pdbx_description
1 polymer ?
#
loop_
_entity_poly.entity_id
_entity_poly.type
_entity_poly.pdbx_seq_one_letter_code
_entity_poly.pdbx_strand_id
1 'polypeptide(L)'
;MASDLPYYHYDGVGSFEMRWGFLGDGADEEIELEFTLSSDIFVGIGFDCTSSAMCDMVVGNGGGRNEAFLEDYFEGEGDREPHTDEELGGSNDLTIVKLDYNSNYQSVLRFRRKLNTGDKWDAVIKKDYMDLVYAWCEEPFCVDTHSAHAPGSWNIISVDMSGGESEKMREQAVKMVEEADCTAGSEDLCSCSQLLKRGAISSFDECTQEAAVDYCLKNGGCSYTDTF
;
A
#
# COMPACT_ATOMS: atom_id res chain seq x y z
N MET A 1 7.89 -18.65 2.62
CA MET A 1 7.72 -17.80 1.44
C MET A 1 6.62 -16.83 1.81
N ALA A 2 6.90 -15.53 1.87
CA ALA A 2 5.84 -14.53 2.03
C ALA A 2 4.86 -14.75 0.86
N SER A 3 3.55 -14.82 1.12
CA SER A 3 2.61 -14.94 0.01
C SER A 3 2.71 -13.67 -0.82
N ASP A 4 2.89 -13.81 -2.13
CA ASP A 4 2.71 -12.69 -3.05
C ASP A 4 1.23 -12.30 -2.98
N LEU A 5 0.96 -11.11 -2.45
CA LEU A 5 -0.38 -10.56 -2.38
C LEU A 5 -0.79 -10.14 -3.80
N PRO A 6 -1.89 -10.69 -4.36
CA PRO A 6 -2.21 -10.59 -5.78
C PRO A 6 -2.77 -9.23 -6.20
N TYR A 7 -3.33 -8.47 -5.26
CA TYR A 7 -3.99 -7.19 -5.52
C TYR A 7 -3.13 -6.03 -5.04
N TYR A 8 -3.28 -4.88 -5.69
CA TYR A 8 -2.43 -3.72 -5.48
C TYR A 8 -3.17 -2.41 -5.74
N HIS A 9 -2.85 -1.41 -4.93
CA HIS A 9 -3.25 -0.03 -5.10
C HIS A 9 -2.07 0.90 -4.81
N TYR A 10 -2.01 2.00 -5.55
CA TYR A 10 -1.03 3.08 -5.36
C TYR A 10 -1.74 4.42 -5.33
N ASP A 11 -1.37 5.26 -4.37
CA ASP A 11 -1.71 6.67 -4.38
C ASP A 11 -0.45 7.54 -4.26
N GLY A 12 -0.37 8.57 -5.11
CA GLY A 12 0.78 9.46 -5.16
C GLY A 12 0.94 10.33 -3.91
N VAL A 13 -0.13 10.56 -3.13
CA VAL A 13 -0.10 11.33 -1.89
C VAL A 13 0.54 10.47 -0.80
N GLY A 14 1.68 10.91 -0.28
CA GLY A 14 2.46 10.15 0.70
C GLY A 14 3.17 8.92 0.11
N SER A 15 3.05 8.68 -1.21
CA SER A 15 3.50 7.45 -1.88
C SER A 15 2.94 6.19 -1.21
N PHE A 16 1.62 6.20 -0.94
CA PHE A 16 0.92 5.09 -0.31
C PHE A 16 0.89 3.90 -1.26
N GLU A 17 1.45 2.79 -0.81
CA GLU A 17 1.38 1.50 -1.51
C GLU A 17 0.61 0.52 -0.64
N MET A 18 -0.36 -0.18 -1.24
CA MET A 18 -1.12 -1.22 -0.56
C MET A 18 -1.20 -2.46 -1.42
N ARG A 19 -1.03 -3.62 -0.80
CA ARG A 19 -1.25 -4.93 -1.41
C ARG A 19 -2.16 -5.76 -0.52
N TRP A 20 -3.00 -6.59 -1.12
CA TRP A 20 -3.83 -7.49 -0.34
C TRP A 20 -4.18 -8.76 -1.09
N GLY A 21 -4.70 -9.73 -0.33
CA GLY A 21 -5.27 -10.97 -0.82
C GLY A 21 -6.18 -11.58 0.23
N PHE A 22 -6.97 -12.57 -0.17
CA PHE A 22 -7.89 -13.26 0.71
C PHE A 22 -7.37 -14.65 1.09
N LEU A 23 -7.65 -15.06 2.32
CA LEU A 23 -7.30 -16.36 2.86
C LEU A 23 -8.53 -17.04 3.44
N GLY A 24 -8.67 -18.34 3.19
CA GLY A 24 -9.84 -19.09 3.65
C GLY A 24 -11.08 -18.82 2.80
N ASP A 25 -12.25 -19.13 3.36
CA ASP A 25 -13.54 -19.00 2.71
C ASP A 25 -14.70 -18.84 3.71
N GLY A 26 -15.81 -18.26 3.25
CA GLY A 26 -17.03 -18.13 4.05
C GLY A 26 -16.90 -17.18 5.24
N ALA A 27 -17.37 -17.60 6.41
CA ALA A 27 -17.44 -16.74 7.60
C ALA A 27 -16.08 -16.55 8.30
N ASP A 28 -15.09 -17.38 7.97
CA ASP A 28 -13.73 -17.31 8.51
C ASP A 28 -12.74 -16.77 7.49
N GLU A 29 -13.23 -16.18 6.39
CA GLU A 29 -12.39 -15.53 5.40
C GLU A 29 -11.68 -14.31 5.99
N GLU A 30 -10.37 -14.22 5.75
CA GLU A 30 -9.50 -13.14 6.19
C GLU A 30 -8.96 -12.37 4.99
N ILE A 31 -8.67 -11.10 5.21
CA ILE A 31 -7.77 -10.33 4.36
C ILE A 31 -6.36 -10.40 4.94
N GLU A 32 -5.36 -10.64 4.10
CA GLU A 32 -3.97 -10.32 4.40
C GLU A 32 -3.62 -9.04 3.65
N LEU A 33 -3.30 -7.97 4.38
CA LEU A 33 -3.06 -6.65 3.85
C LEU A 33 -1.65 -6.19 4.24
N GLU A 34 -0.92 -5.64 3.28
CA GLU A 34 0.36 -4.96 3.47
C GLU A 34 0.22 -3.52 2.97
N PHE A 35 0.63 -2.54 3.77
CA PHE A 35 0.71 -1.16 3.30
C PHE A 35 2.02 -0.48 3.71
N THR A 36 2.43 0.51 2.93
CA THR A 36 3.71 1.20 3.08
C THR A 36 3.54 2.72 3.00
N LEU A 37 4.15 3.42 3.95
CA LEU A 37 4.17 4.89 4.04
C LEU A 37 5.50 5.37 4.67
N SER A 38 5.92 6.59 4.32
CA SER A 38 7.16 7.21 4.79
C SER A 38 7.02 7.79 6.19
N SER A 39 7.25 6.97 7.22
CA SER A 39 7.29 7.41 8.62
C SER A 39 7.91 6.31 9.48
N ASP A 40 8.67 6.70 10.50
CA ASP A 40 9.11 5.82 11.59
C ASP A 40 8.41 6.12 12.92
N ILE A 41 7.41 7.00 12.94
CA ILE A 41 6.66 7.37 14.16
C ILE A 41 5.32 6.63 14.17
N PHE A 42 4.43 6.95 13.24
CA PHE A 42 3.26 6.13 12.92
C PHE A 42 2.80 6.33 11.48
N VAL A 43 2.12 5.30 10.98
CA VAL A 43 1.31 5.27 9.76
C VAL A 43 -0.01 4.57 10.12
N GLY A 44 -1.10 4.95 9.47
CA GLY A 44 -2.40 4.37 9.75
C GLY A 44 -3.26 4.25 8.50
N ILE A 45 -4.15 3.27 8.51
CA ILE A 45 -5.18 3.05 7.50
C ILE A 45 -6.52 2.84 8.21
N GLY A 46 -7.58 3.45 7.71
CA GLY A 46 -8.94 3.28 8.22
C GLY A 46 -9.90 2.79 7.15
N PHE A 47 -10.91 2.04 7.59
CA PHE A 47 -11.79 1.24 6.74
C PHE A 47 -13.22 1.77 6.70
N ASP A 48 -13.79 1.88 5.50
CA ASP A 48 -15.16 2.34 5.22
C ASP A 48 -15.48 3.74 5.79
N CYS A 49 -14.47 4.61 5.82
CA CYS A 49 -14.57 5.95 6.40
C CYS A 49 -13.97 7.01 5.47
N THR A 50 -14.52 8.23 5.53
CA THR A 50 -14.10 9.40 4.72
C THR A 50 -13.64 10.57 5.60
N SER A 51 -13.33 10.27 6.86
CA SER A 51 -12.80 11.18 7.88
C SER A 51 -12.24 10.33 9.02
N SER A 52 -11.55 10.95 9.99
CA SER A 52 -11.25 10.23 11.24
C SER A 52 -12.52 9.89 12.04
N ALA A 53 -13.59 10.67 11.90
CA ALA A 53 -14.83 10.46 12.65
C ALA A 53 -15.52 9.15 12.27
N MET A 54 -15.90 8.36 13.28
CA MET A 54 -16.53 7.05 13.15
C MET A 54 -15.71 6.11 12.24
N CYS A 55 -14.41 6.04 12.49
CA CYS A 55 -13.49 5.25 11.68
C CYS A 55 -12.81 4.13 12.49
N ASP A 56 -12.93 2.91 11.97
CA ASP A 56 -12.11 1.74 12.29
C ASP A 56 -10.74 1.92 11.64
N MET A 57 -9.67 1.85 12.44
CA MET A 57 -8.31 2.14 12.02
C MET A 57 -7.30 1.12 12.53
N VAL A 58 -6.34 0.80 11.67
CA VAL A 58 -5.13 0.08 12.04
C VAL A 58 -3.97 1.07 12.01
N VAL A 59 -3.30 1.24 13.14
CA VAL A 59 -2.21 2.21 13.30
C VAL A 59 -0.95 1.52 13.82
N GLY A 60 0.21 1.87 13.28
CA GLY A 60 1.47 1.26 13.67
C GLY A 60 2.69 1.93 13.07
N ASN A 61 3.86 1.33 13.30
CA ASN A 61 5.08 1.64 12.57
C ASN A 61 5.95 0.37 12.39
N GLY A 62 6.87 0.43 11.44
CA GLY A 62 7.79 -0.66 11.11
C GLY A 62 9.04 -0.72 11.97
N GLY A 63 9.16 0.14 12.98
CA GLY A 63 10.37 0.39 13.75
C GLY A 63 11.16 1.59 13.21
N GLY A 64 12.49 1.50 13.25
CA GLY A 64 13.40 2.59 12.88
C GLY A 64 14.00 3.24 14.12
N ARG A 65 13.73 4.53 14.35
CA ARG A 65 14.12 5.20 15.60
C ARG A 65 13.18 4.86 16.77
N ASN A 66 11.97 4.40 16.46
CA ASN A 66 10.95 3.99 17.44
C ASN A 66 10.81 2.47 17.49
N GLU A 67 10.18 1.96 18.54
CA GLU A 67 9.81 0.55 18.64
C GLU A 67 8.65 0.25 17.68
N ALA A 68 8.73 -0.91 17.01
CA ALA A 68 7.69 -1.36 16.09
C ALA A 68 6.41 -1.72 16.84
N PHE A 69 5.27 -1.28 16.34
CA PHE A 69 3.96 -1.61 16.88
C PHE A 69 2.90 -1.67 15.78
N LEU A 70 1.78 -2.32 16.09
CA LEU A 70 0.57 -2.35 15.27
C LEU A 70 -0.61 -2.65 16.17
N GLU A 71 -1.60 -1.77 16.17
CA GLU A 71 -2.75 -1.83 17.06
C GLU A 71 -4.03 -1.45 16.33
N ASP A 72 -5.14 -1.93 16.91
CA ASP A 72 -6.50 -1.77 16.42
C ASP A 72 -7.17 -0.62 17.17
N TYR A 73 -7.70 0.34 16.43
CA TYR A 73 -8.17 1.63 16.93
C TYR A 73 -9.53 1.98 16.36
N PHE A 74 -10.27 2.77 17.14
CA PHE A 74 -11.47 3.43 16.68
C PHE A 74 -11.50 4.90 17.14
N GLU A 75 -11.98 5.77 16.25
CA GLU A 75 -12.20 7.18 16.55
C GLU A 75 -13.66 7.56 16.28
N GLY A 76 -14.36 8.03 17.31
CA GLY A 76 -15.81 8.21 17.26
C GLY A 76 -16.29 9.64 17.01
N GLU A 77 -15.46 10.66 17.20
CA GLU A 77 -15.89 12.06 17.28
C GLU A 77 -15.36 12.96 16.15
N GLY A 78 -14.26 12.61 15.50
CA GLY A 78 -13.55 13.43 14.53
C GLY A 78 -12.46 14.29 15.17
N ASP A 79 -11.32 14.40 14.49
CA ASP A 79 -10.20 15.27 14.87
C ASP A 79 -9.71 15.06 16.32
N ARG A 80 -9.79 13.82 16.82
CA ARG A 80 -9.30 13.41 18.13
C ARG A 80 -8.31 12.26 18.02
N GLU A 81 -7.54 12.10 19.08
CA GLU A 81 -6.73 10.90 19.28
C GLU A 81 -7.67 9.69 19.37
N PRO A 82 -7.43 8.63 18.57
CA PRO A 82 -8.22 7.42 18.63
C PRO A 82 -7.96 6.63 19.92
N HIS A 83 -8.90 5.78 20.28
CA HIS A 83 -8.75 4.81 21.35
C HIS A 83 -8.53 3.43 20.78
N THR A 84 -7.78 2.57 21.46
CA THR A 84 -7.72 1.17 21.05
C THR A 84 -9.08 0.53 21.24
N ASP A 85 -9.39 -0.47 20.42
CA ASP A 85 -10.68 -1.16 20.53
C ASP A 85 -10.86 -1.82 21.89
N GLU A 86 -9.77 -2.36 22.47
CA GLU A 86 -9.75 -2.92 23.81
C GLU A 86 -10.12 -1.88 24.90
N GLU A 87 -9.67 -0.62 24.78
CA GLU A 87 -10.06 0.48 25.69
C GLU A 87 -11.56 0.76 25.63
N LEU A 88 -12.16 0.57 24.45
CA LEU A 88 -13.58 0.76 24.20
C LEU A 88 -14.41 -0.52 24.47
N GLY A 89 -13.77 -1.59 24.94
CA GLY A 89 -14.39 -2.88 25.26
C GLY A 89 -14.71 -3.76 24.04
N GLY A 90 -13.97 -3.58 22.96
CA GLY A 90 -13.85 -4.51 21.83
C GLY A 90 -12.63 -5.43 21.98
N SER A 91 -12.10 -5.92 20.86
CA SER A 91 -10.91 -6.74 20.72
C SER A 91 -9.89 -6.11 19.78
N ASN A 92 -8.62 -6.50 19.92
CA ASN A 92 -7.65 -6.34 18.84
C ASN A 92 -7.78 -7.54 17.90
N ASP A 93 -8.26 -7.31 16.69
CA ASP A 93 -8.58 -8.35 15.71
C ASP A 93 -7.46 -8.58 14.69
N LEU A 94 -6.27 -8.01 14.94
CA LEU A 94 -5.12 -8.08 14.06
C LEU A 94 -4.20 -9.26 14.39
N THR A 95 -3.83 -10.01 13.36
CA THR A 95 -2.70 -10.95 13.41
C THR A 95 -1.52 -10.35 12.65
N ILE A 96 -0.48 -9.93 13.37
CA ILE A 96 0.74 -9.37 12.77
C ILE A 96 1.46 -10.42 11.93
N VAL A 97 1.75 -10.07 10.67
CA VAL A 97 2.57 -10.88 9.76
C VAL A 97 3.97 -10.27 9.61
N LYS A 98 4.08 -8.95 9.45
CA LYS A 98 5.34 -8.23 9.28
C LYS A 98 5.22 -6.79 9.79
N LEU A 99 6.22 -6.34 10.54
CA LEU A 99 6.50 -4.93 10.83
C LEU A 99 7.96 -4.69 10.49
N ASP A 100 8.24 -3.76 9.58
CA ASP A 100 9.59 -3.53 9.06
C ASP A 100 9.77 -2.08 8.64
N TYR A 101 10.96 -1.55 8.88
CA TYR A 101 11.35 -0.22 8.43
C TYR A 101 12.44 -0.36 7.38
N ASN A 102 12.05 -0.16 6.13
CA ASN A 102 12.89 -0.53 5.00
C ASN A 102 14.03 0.48 4.75
N SER A 103 14.95 0.13 3.84
CA SER A 103 16.09 0.99 3.48
C SER A 103 15.71 2.31 2.81
N ASN A 104 14.44 2.46 2.39
CA ASN A 104 13.89 3.68 1.81
C ASN A 104 13.22 4.57 2.85
N TYR A 105 13.39 4.29 4.15
CA TYR A 105 12.80 5.06 5.26
C TYR A 105 11.27 5.00 5.27
N GLN A 106 10.71 3.81 5.00
CA GLN A 106 9.27 3.58 5.01
C GLN A 106 8.91 2.46 5.98
N SER A 107 7.82 2.68 6.72
CA SER A 107 7.15 1.62 7.48
C SER A 107 6.40 0.70 6.52
N VAL A 108 6.63 -0.60 6.65
CA VAL A 108 5.93 -1.66 5.92
C VAL A 108 5.18 -2.51 6.95
N LEU A 109 3.85 -2.38 6.96
CA LEU A 109 2.99 -3.06 7.93
C LEU A 109 2.15 -4.11 7.20
N ARG A 110 2.23 -5.36 7.64
CA ARG A 110 1.47 -6.48 7.10
C ARG A 110 0.76 -7.23 8.22
N PHE A 111 -0.53 -7.43 8.05
CA PHE A 111 -1.37 -8.10 9.03
C PHE A 111 -2.47 -8.91 8.35
N ARG A 112 -3.13 -9.74 9.15
CA ARG A 112 -4.38 -10.42 8.80
C ARG A 112 -5.50 -9.97 9.72
N ARG A 113 -6.70 -9.92 9.18
CA ARG A 113 -7.94 -9.64 9.91
C ARG A 113 -9.10 -10.33 9.21
N LYS A 114 -10.11 -10.78 9.95
CA LYS A 114 -11.34 -11.31 9.34
C LYS A 114 -12.06 -10.21 8.57
N LEU A 115 -12.75 -10.55 7.48
CA LEU A 115 -13.57 -9.57 6.77
C LEU A 115 -14.71 -9.01 7.64
N ASN A 116 -15.19 -9.83 8.57
CA ASN A 116 -16.15 -9.44 9.59
C ASN A 116 -15.72 -10.09 10.92
N THR A 117 -15.21 -9.27 11.83
CA THR A 117 -14.76 -9.70 13.16
C THR A 117 -15.94 -9.90 14.12
N GLY A 118 -17.05 -9.20 13.86
CA GLY A 118 -18.18 -9.12 14.77
C GLY A 118 -17.96 -8.17 15.94
N ASP A 119 -16.83 -7.45 15.96
CA ASP A 119 -16.64 -6.32 16.86
C ASP A 119 -17.56 -5.17 16.45
N LYS A 120 -18.03 -4.42 17.46
CA LYS A 120 -18.89 -3.24 17.28
C LYS A 120 -18.14 -2.02 16.76
N TRP A 121 -16.82 -1.97 16.92
CA TRP A 121 -15.98 -0.85 16.49
C TRP A 121 -15.44 -1.03 15.08
N ASP A 122 -15.46 -2.27 14.61
CA ASP A 122 -14.95 -2.67 13.32
C ASP A 122 -15.91 -2.43 12.16
N ALA A 123 -15.35 -1.92 11.07
CA ALA A 123 -15.97 -1.94 9.77
C ALA A 123 -15.92 -3.35 9.18
N VAL A 124 -16.98 -3.73 8.46
CA VAL A 124 -16.97 -4.96 7.66
C VAL A 124 -16.24 -4.68 6.34
N ILE A 125 -15.14 -5.40 6.10
CA ILE A 125 -14.40 -5.32 4.84
C ILE A 125 -15.21 -6.01 3.74
N LYS A 126 -15.71 -5.20 2.80
CA LYS A 126 -16.50 -5.62 1.63
C LYS A 126 -15.56 -5.96 0.48
N LYS A 127 -15.89 -6.99 -0.30
CA LYS A 127 -15.26 -7.27 -1.60
C LYS A 127 -15.95 -6.44 -2.70
N ASP A 128 -15.89 -5.13 -2.54
CA ASP A 128 -16.43 -4.11 -3.44
C ASP A 128 -15.62 -2.82 -3.23
N TYR A 129 -16.02 -1.73 -3.86
CA TYR A 129 -15.47 -0.42 -3.55
C TYR A 129 -15.66 -0.08 -2.07
N MET A 130 -14.57 0.29 -1.43
CA MET A 130 -14.52 0.82 -0.07
C MET A 130 -13.73 2.11 -0.06
N ASP A 131 -14.24 3.09 0.68
CA ASP A 131 -13.45 4.26 1.00
C ASP A 131 -12.48 3.91 2.13
N LEU A 132 -11.21 4.22 1.90
CA LEU A 132 -10.14 4.06 2.86
C LEU A 132 -9.56 5.44 3.15
N VAL A 133 -9.28 5.72 4.42
CA VAL A 133 -8.46 6.85 4.82
C VAL A 133 -7.08 6.33 5.18
N TYR A 134 -6.02 7.08 4.88
CA TYR A 134 -4.72 6.79 5.44
C TYR A 134 -4.03 8.09 5.86
N ALA A 135 -3.15 7.96 6.84
CA ALA A 135 -2.39 9.08 7.38
C ALA A 135 -1.01 8.62 7.83
N TRP A 136 -0.08 9.56 7.91
CA TRP A 136 1.26 9.29 8.42
C TRP A 136 1.82 10.50 9.15
N CYS A 137 2.70 10.24 10.10
CA CYS A 137 3.36 11.28 10.86
C CYS A 137 4.79 11.51 10.38
N GLU A 138 5.18 12.77 10.21
CA GLU A 138 6.56 13.16 9.92
C GLU A 138 7.01 14.33 10.81
N GLU A 139 8.30 14.32 11.17
CA GLU A 139 8.94 15.47 11.79
C GLU A 139 9.01 16.66 10.82
N PRO A 140 8.91 17.92 11.30
CA PRO A 140 8.84 18.32 12.70
C PRO A 140 7.40 18.45 13.23
N PHE A 141 6.38 18.07 12.46
CA PHE A 141 4.98 18.32 12.82
C PHE A 141 4.47 17.37 13.91
N CYS A 142 4.92 16.14 13.86
CA CYS A 142 4.61 15.13 14.86
C CYS A 142 5.92 14.59 15.44
N VAL A 143 5.94 14.42 16.76
CA VAL A 143 7.15 14.09 17.55
C VAL A 143 7.02 12.78 18.32
N ASP A 144 5.80 12.24 18.40
CA ASP A 144 5.47 10.98 19.07
C ASP A 144 4.18 10.38 18.48
N THR A 145 3.82 9.19 18.94
CA THR A 145 2.63 8.43 18.48
C THR A 145 1.30 9.05 18.90
N HIS A 146 1.30 10.08 19.76
CA HIS A 146 0.10 10.76 20.25
C HIS A 146 -0.12 12.12 19.57
N SER A 147 0.85 12.55 18.75
CA SER A 147 0.79 13.80 18.00
C SER A 147 -0.10 13.64 16.77
N ALA A 148 -0.88 14.67 16.44
CA ALA A 148 -1.58 14.70 15.17
C ALA A 148 -0.59 14.73 13.99
N HIS A 149 -0.93 14.05 12.89
CA HIS A 149 -0.16 14.17 11.65
C HIS A 149 -0.21 15.61 11.09
N ALA A 150 0.72 15.96 10.20
CA ALA A 150 0.75 17.29 9.60
C ALA A 150 -0.46 17.55 8.68
N PRO A 151 -0.83 18.82 8.43
CA PRO A 151 -1.77 19.17 7.38
C PRO A 151 -1.31 18.62 6.02
N GLY A 152 -2.15 17.83 5.37
CA GLY A 152 -1.83 17.19 4.09
C GLY A 152 -1.08 15.85 4.20
N SER A 153 -0.72 15.40 5.40
CA SER A 153 -0.15 14.07 5.65
C SER A 153 -1.23 13.00 5.84
N TRP A 154 -2.23 13.02 4.94
CA TRP A 154 -3.34 12.08 4.89
C TRP A 154 -4.02 12.17 3.52
N ASN A 155 -4.80 11.14 3.17
CA ASN A 155 -5.67 11.16 2.00
C ASN A 155 -6.86 10.21 2.18
N ILE A 156 -7.88 10.36 1.32
CA ILE A 156 -9.00 9.41 1.17
C ILE A 156 -8.95 8.85 -0.24
N ILE A 157 -9.04 7.54 -0.35
CA ILE A 157 -9.06 6.80 -1.61
C ILE A 157 -10.26 5.87 -1.64
N SER A 158 -10.78 5.60 -2.83
CA SER A 158 -11.81 4.57 -3.03
C SER A 158 -11.17 3.41 -3.77
N VAL A 159 -11.18 2.22 -3.15
CA VAL A 159 -10.46 1.04 -3.64
C VAL A 159 -11.43 -0.09 -3.88
N ASP A 160 -11.39 -0.70 -5.08
CA ASP A 160 -12.05 -1.97 -5.35
C ASP A 160 -11.36 -3.10 -4.57
N MET A 161 -11.82 -3.35 -3.36
CA MET A 161 -11.25 -4.37 -2.47
C MET A 161 -11.47 -5.79 -3.00
N SER A 162 -12.33 -6.01 -4.00
CA SER A 162 -12.45 -7.31 -4.67
C SER A 162 -11.19 -7.71 -5.45
N GLY A 163 -10.34 -6.72 -5.79
CA GLY A 163 -9.16 -6.91 -6.62
C GLY A 163 -9.41 -6.83 -8.13
N GLY A 164 -10.65 -6.61 -8.57
CA GLY A 164 -11.04 -6.60 -9.98
C GLY A 164 -10.34 -5.51 -10.81
N GLU A 165 -10.12 -4.32 -10.24
CA GLU A 165 -9.29 -3.29 -10.90
C GLU A 165 -7.82 -3.69 -11.02
N SER A 166 -7.22 -4.23 -9.96
CA SER A 166 -5.83 -4.71 -9.98
C SER A 166 -5.65 -5.84 -11.00
N GLU A 167 -6.62 -6.74 -11.13
CA GLU A 167 -6.62 -7.81 -12.13
C GLU A 167 -6.68 -7.26 -13.56
N LYS A 168 -7.58 -6.30 -13.85
CA LYS A 168 -7.66 -5.66 -15.16
C LYS A 168 -6.37 -4.92 -15.51
N MET A 169 -5.78 -4.21 -14.55
CA MET A 169 -4.49 -3.54 -14.73
C MET A 169 -3.38 -4.54 -15.05
N ARG A 170 -3.35 -5.68 -14.35
CA ARG A 170 -2.40 -6.76 -14.60
C ARG A 170 -2.61 -7.39 -15.98
N GLU A 171 -3.85 -7.66 -16.38
CA GLU A 171 -4.17 -8.17 -17.72
C GLU A 171 -3.75 -7.19 -18.81
N GLN A 172 -4.01 -5.90 -18.61
CA GLN A 172 -3.57 -4.85 -19.52
C GLN A 172 -2.04 -4.77 -19.59
N ALA A 173 -1.34 -4.85 -18.45
CA ALA A 173 0.11 -4.88 -18.41
C ALA A 173 0.68 -6.09 -19.17
N VAL A 174 0.12 -7.29 -18.97
CA VAL A 174 0.51 -8.50 -19.72
C VAL A 174 0.33 -8.29 -21.22
N LYS A 175 -0.82 -7.75 -21.63
CA LYS A 175 -1.09 -7.44 -23.03
C LYS A 175 -0.08 -6.43 -23.60
N MET A 176 0.29 -5.41 -22.83
CA MET A 176 1.31 -4.44 -23.23
C MET A 176 2.69 -5.08 -23.42
N VAL A 177 3.06 -6.07 -22.59
CA VAL A 177 4.31 -6.82 -22.80
C VAL A 177 4.25 -7.67 -24.06
N GLU A 178 3.13 -8.35 -24.32
CA GLU A 178 2.95 -9.22 -25.50
C GLU A 178 2.91 -8.44 -26.82
N GLU A 179 2.37 -7.22 -26.81
CA GLU A 179 2.22 -6.37 -28.00
C GLU A 179 3.44 -5.48 -28.29
N ALA A 180 4.40 -5.36 -27.36
CA ALA A 180 5.57 -4.51 -27.52
C ALA A 180 6.55 -5.05 -28.59
N ASP A 181 6.95 -4.19 -29.53
CA ASP A 181 8.01 -4.51 -30.48
C ASP A 181 9.38 -4.35 -29.81
N CYS A 182 9.87 -5.42 -29.20
CA CYS A 182 11.18 -5.43 -28.54
C CYS A 182 12.36 -5.70 -29.51
N THR A 183 12.20 -5.43 -30.81
CA THR A 183 13.30 -5.54 -31.77
C THR A 183 14.22 -4.32 -31.73
N ALA A 184 15.48 -4.56 -32.11
CA ALA A 184 16.50 -3.53 -32.18
C ALA A 184 16.09 -2.32 -33.04
N GLY A 185 16.05 -1.13 -32.43
CA GLY A 185 15.70 0.11 -33.13
C GLY A 185 14.20 0.40 -33.20
N SER A 186 13.36 -0.42 -32.56
CA SER A 186 11.95 -0.12 -32.35
C SER A 186 11.76 1.13 -31.48
N GLU A 187 10.69 1.88 -31.74
CA GLU A 187 10.27 3.02 -30.91
C GLU A 187 9.79 2.58 -29.51
N ASP A 188 9.44 1.30 -29.35
CA ASP A 188 9.03 0.71 -28.08
C ASP A 188 10.20 0.46 -27.13
N LEU A 189 11.46 0.48 -27.61
CA LEU A 189 12.61 0.29 -26.74
C LEU A 189 12.83 1.47 -25.79
N CYS A 190 13.15 1.15 -24.54
CA CYS A 190 13.54 2.14 -23.55
C CYS A 190 14.85 2.82 -23.90
N SER A 191 14.87 4.15 -23.84
CA SER A 191 16.10 4.93 -23.85
C SER A 191 16.93 4.68 -22.59
N CYS A 192 18.23 4.99 -22.63
CA CYS A 192 19.12 4.83 -21.48
C CYS A 192 18.64 5.58 -20.22
N SER A 193 18.08 6.78 -20.39
CA SER A 193 17.51 7.55 -19.27
C SER A 193 16.29 6.87 -18.66
N GLN A 194 15.43 6.27 -19.50
CA GLN A 194 14.26 5.52 -19.05
C GLN A 194 14.64 4.23 -18.32
N LEU A 195 15.66 3.50 -18.80
CA LEU A 195 16.20 2.31 -18.14
C LEU A 195 16.83 2.64 -16.78
N LEU A 196 17.59 3.73 -16.71
CA LEU A 196 18.21 4.19 -15.46
C LEU A 196 17.14 4.58 -14.43
N LYS A 197 16.12 5.34 -14.85
CA LYS A 197 14.99 5.72 -13.99
C LYS A 197 14.22 4.51 -13.45
N ARG A 198 14.14 3.43 -14.24
CA ARG A 198 13.46 2.17 -13.88
C ARG A 198 14.37 1.19 -13.14
N GLY A 199 15.61 1.57 -12.84
CA GLY A 199 16.58 0.71 -12.14
C GLY A 199 17.04 -0.51 -12.94
N ALA A 200 16.77 -0.55 -14.26
CA ALA A 200 17.17 -1.64 -15.14
C ALA A 200 18.69 -1.65 -15.42
N ILE A 201 19.31 -0.47 -15.29
CA ILE A 201 20.75 -0.27 -15.35
C ILE A 201 21.15 0.65 -14.20
N SER A 202 22.38 0.51 -13.70
CA SER A 202 22.90 1.34 -12.60
C SER A 202 23.61 2.60 -13.08
N SER A 203 23.99 2.66 -14.36
CA SER A 203 24.66 3.80 -14.98
C SER A 203 24.46 3.82 -16.51
N PHE A 204 24.78 4.94 -17.14
CA PHE A 204 24.72 5.06 -18.62
C PHE A 204 25.72 4.15 -19.34
N ASP A 205 26.80 3.74 -18.68
CA ASP A 205 27.81 2.83 -19.27
C ASP A 205 27.26 1.40 -19.45
N GLU A 206 26.26 1.02 -18.66
CA GLU A 206 25.55 -0.26 -18.78
C GLU A 206 24.43 -0.22 -19.82
N CYS A 207 24.16 0.95 -20.42
CA CYS A 207 23.12 1.08 -21.43
C CYS A 207 23.57 0.48 -22.77
N THR A 208 23.27 -0.80 -22.95
CA THR A 208 23.45 -1.51 -24.22
C THR A 208 22.12 -1.76 -24.91
N GLN A 209 22.17 -1.99 -26.23
CA GLN A 209 20.99 -2.43 -26.98
C GLN A 209 20.42 -3.74 -26.44
N GLU A 210 21.29 -4.65 -25.97
CA GLU A 210 20.89 -5.89 -25.32
C GLU A 210 20.13 -5.63 -24.02
N ALA A 211 20.61 -4.68 -23.19
CA ALA A 211 19.90 -4.28 -21.97
C ALA A 211 18.51 -3.70 -22.26
N ALA A 212 18.38 -2.88 -23.32
CA ALA A 212 17.09 -2.33 -23.73
C ALA A 212 16.11 -3.42 -24.22
N VAL A 213 16.60 -4.37 -25.03
CA VAL A 213 15.80 -5.49 -25.55
C VAL A 213 15.41 -6.45 -24.42
N ASP A 214 16.34 -6.83 -23.54
CA ASP A 214 16.08 -7.73 -22.41
C ASP A 214 15.08 -7.12 -21.42
N TYR A 215 15.20 -5.82 -21.15
CA TYR A 215 14.22 -5.10 -20.34
C TYR A 215 12.84 -5.13 -21.00
N CYS A 216 12.77 -4.83 -22.30
CA CYS A 216 11.52 -4.80 -23.05
C CYS A 216 10.83 -6.17 -23.07
N LEU A 217 11.57 -7.26 -23.32
CA LEU A 217 11.01 -8.61 -23.35
C LEU A 217 10.42 -9.05 -21.99
N LYS A 218 10.93 -8.48 -20.89
CA LYS A 218 10.49 -8.80 -19.52
C LYS A 218 9.36 -7.90 -19.04
N ASN A 219 9.34 -6.63 -19.47
CA ASN A 219 8.51 -5.58 -18.87
C ASN A 219 7.63 -4.82 -19.89
N GLY A 220 7.74 -5.14 -21.18
CA GLY A 220 7.09 -4.40 -22.27
C GLY A 220 7.88 -3.16 -22.70
N GLY A 221 7.34 -2.46 -23.70
CA GLY A 221 7.95 -1.27 -24.28
C GLY A 221 7.83 -0.01 -23.40
N CYS A 222 8.72 0.96 -23.61
CA CYS A 222 8.71 2.27 -22.95
C CYS A 222 7.94 3.36 -23.70
N SER A 223 7.50 3.13 -24.94
CA SER A 223 6.75 4.11 -25.75
C SER A 223 5.36 4.43 -25.19
N TYR A 224 4.80 3.54 -24.38
CA TYR A 224 3.42 3.65 -23.87
C TYR A 224 3.29 4.24 -22.45
N THR A 225 4.39 4.61 -21.78
CA THR A 225 4.36 5.06 -20.37
C THR A 225 5.11 6.37 -20.13
N ASP A 226 4.52 7.49 -20.55
CA ASP A 226 4.76 8.83 -19.99
C ASP A 226 3.44 9.49 -19.49
N THR A 227 2.42 8.68 -19.23
CA THR A 227 1.25 9.09 -18.43
C THR A 227 1.03 8.02 -17.39
N PHE A 228 1.46 8.30 -16.16
CA PHE A 228 0.75 8.14 -14.88
C PHE A 228 1.74 8.59 -13.78
#